data_AF-A0A7Y0BZA7-F1
#
_entry.id   AF-A0A7Y0BZA7-F1
#
_cell.length_a   1.000
_cell.length_b   1.000
_cell.length_c   1.000
_cell.angle_alpha   90.00
_cell.angle_beta   90.00
_cell.angle_gamma   90.00
#
_symmetry.space_group_name_H-M   'P 1'
#
loop_
_entity.id
_entity.type
_entity.pdbx_description
1 polymer ?
#
loop_
_entity_poly.entity_id
_entity_poly.type
_entity_poly.pdbx_seq_one_letter_code
_entity_poly.pdbx_strand_id
1 'polypeptide(L)'
;MTLGAETLELRVAGDDYGLSARRLWEHTELGQINVFGQAISTRQVSISPTAFIDVVRINRGIFSLAGFTLAEFIAGGPRTRRISADLTDASEIIGSPEVKAFVAMVEQHLNLCSIRQATRNQHHNFLPPAQTEDVFGVPFVFSTLRRRLQSMGKTKAAAQQWMSTIENFQKKGLRAAEIEHSNVTAELLDLNDTGEQATAAQMASLCIFARLRFSVIPVLNDAKRQLRFTSTPARNVKRAKKLPKAQAGQTRTAVEFDPILGYRIEEVEHQALWGPESHWQAVAHDGRVVSNERNQNLLFTAESAEALAANDAKLRFPKRLALGRWSSYAWTGGDEYREWLITLPHYPASYFSRHFNVRNVLAHVRCDLREGADGERVLLLQEIQSDWAQDARRAISAGDMRPDAAECPPFLKEWSALAMKLVLLHAAHQGYDAVAWTRGAHQVTRYKGVGATGLTELYDRTLPREVNRMIKPYGGLCEMLGVFVPANFSIKHSENGYEVYTPENELLWTAPTLEDARHFVPDGAHEQLYEVHGVRLSAEMRRGVLTAGFPAWG
;
A
#
# COMPACT_ATOMS: atom_id res chain seq x y z
N MET A 1 -23.08 -12.49 -0.26
CA MET A 1 -22.29 -11.54 0.56
C MET A 1 -21.00 -11.28 -0.19
N THR A 2 -20.55 -10.03 -0.28
CA THR A 2 -19.27 -9.69 -0.92
C THR A 2 -18.12 -9.81 0.09
N LEU A 3 -16.90 -10.01 -0.39
CA LEU A 3 -15.72 -9.88 0.46
C LEU A 3 -15.61 -8.44 0.97
N GLY A 4 -15.63 -8.29 2.29
CA GLY A 4 -15.42 -7.04 2.99
C GLY A 4 -14.44 -7.27 4.14
N ALA A 5 -13.97 -6.18 4.77
CA ALA A 5 -12.92 -6.23 5.79
C ALA A 5 -13.13 -7.26 6.93
N GLU A 6 -14.39 -7.56 7.25
CA GLU A 6 -14.81 -8.47 8.32
C GLU A 6 -15.07 -9.91 7.85
N THR A 7 -15.09 -10.15 6.54
CA THR A 7 -15.43 -11.46 5.93
C THR A 7 -14.27 -12.07 5.16
N LEU A 8 -13.03 -11.64 5.43
CA LEU A 8 -11.84 -12.10 4.69
C LEU A 8 -11.24 -13.40 5.23
N GLU A 9 -11.67 -13.85 6.41
CA GLU A 9 -11.18 -15.06 7.04
C GLU A 9 -12.35 -16.00 7.35
N LEU A 10 -12.16 -17.27 7.05
CA LEU A 10 -13.04 -18.34 7.47
C LEU A 10 -12.28 -19.22 8.47
N ARG A 11 -12.88 -19.43 9.64
CA ARG A 11 -12.45 -20.46 10.59
C ARG A 11 -13.23 -21.73 10.31
N VAL A 12 -12.53 -22.84 10.17
CA VAL A 12 -13.17 -24.16 10.11
C VAL A 12 -13.26 -24.69 11.54
N ALA A 13 -14.43 -25.21 11.93
CA ALA A 13 -14.64 -25.72 13.28
C ALA A 13 -13.83 -27.00 13.52
N GLY A 14 -13.14 -27.07 14.66
CA GLY A 14 -12.39 -28.26 15.10
C GLY A 14 -10.91 -28.32 14.69
N ASP A 15 -10.44 -27.37 13.87
CA ASP A 15 -9.12 -27.43 13.25
C ASP A 15 -8.21 -26.24 13.61
N ASP A 16 -6.90 -26.50 13.62
CA ASP A 16 -5.83 -25.48 13.71
C ASP A 16 -5.65 -24.69 12.40
N TYR A 17 -6.50 -24.93 11.40
CA TYR A 17 -6.42 -24.36 10.06
C TYR A 17 -7.70 -23.60 9.67
N GLY A 18 -7.53 -22.63 8.78
CA GLY A 18 -8.60 -21.85 8.19
C GLY A 18 -8.24 -21.36 6.80
N LEU A 19 -9.12 -20.52 6.24
CA LEU A 19 -8.95 -19.93 4.91
C LEU A 19 -8.90 -18.40 5.02
N SER A 20 -8.14 -17.77 4.15
CA SER A 20 -8.08 -16.31 4.07
C SER A 20 -8.04 -15.81 2.63
N ALA A 21 -8.88 -14.82 2.33
CA ALA A 21 -8.86 -14.05 1.09
C ALA A 21 -8.22 -12.66 1.29
N ARG A 22 -7.57 -12.42 2.45
CA ARG A 22 -7.02 -11.12 2.84
C ARG A 22 -6.01 -10.59 1.84
N ARG A 23 -5.05 -11.41 1.39
CA ARG A 23 -4.02 -10.95 0.43
C ARG A 23 -4.60 -10.64 -0.95
N LEU A 24 -5.65 -11.34 -1.38
CA LEU A 24 -6.40 -11.00 -2.60
C LEU A 24 -7.08 -9.65 -2.45
N TRP A 25 -7.76 -9.43 -1.32
CA TRP A 25 -8.46 -8.18 -1.04
C TRP A 25 -7.48 -7.00 -0.92
N GLU A 26 -6.35 -7.16 -0.23
CA GLU A 26 -5.30 -6.13 -0.14
C GLU A 26 -4.72 -5.79 -1.52
N HIS A 27 -4.50 -6.77 -2.39
CA HIS A 27 -4.04 -6.53 -3.76
C HIS A 27 -5.06 -5.73 -4.57
N THR A 28 -6.32 -6.19 -4.57
CA THR A 28 -7.38 -5.64 -5.41
C THR A 28 -7.93 -4.30 -4.90
N GLU A 29 -8.00 -4.11 -3.58
CA GLU A 29 -8.56 -2.89 -2.97
C GLU A 29 -7.50 -1.88 -2.55
N LEU A 30 -6.33 -2.32 -2.08
CA LEU A 30 -5.32 -1.41 -1.51
C LEU A 30 -4.08 -1.24 -2.40
N GLY A 31 -4.04 -1.89 -3.56
CA GLY A 31 -2.91 -1.79 -4.50
C GLY A 31 -1.66 -2.52 -4.02
N GLN A 32 -1.80 -3.48 -3.11
CA GLN A 32 -0.73 -4.40 -2.72
C GLN A 32 -0.20 -5.16 -3.94
N ILE A 33 1.04 -5.66 -3.91
CA ILE A 33 1.54 -6.52 -4.99
C ILE A 33 0.75 -7.82 -5.07
N ASN A 34 0.62 -8.37 -6.28
CA ASN A 34 0.00 -9.68 -6.45
C ASN A 34 0.98 -10.74 -5.93
N VAL A 35 0.61 -11.39 -4.82
CA VAL A 35 1.40 -12.47 -4.21
C VAL A 35 1.11 -13.84 -4.82
N PHE A 36 0.04 -13.95 -5.61
CA PHE A 36 -0.39 -15.21 -6.21
C PHE A 36 0.30 -15.40 -7.57
N GLY A 37 0.58 -16.65 -7.92
CA GLY A 37 1.21 -17.00 -9.20
C GLY A 37 0.31 -16.78 -10.43
N GLN A 38 -0.93 -16.33 -10.23
CA GLN A 38 -1.91 -16.12 -11.29
C GLN A 38 -2.28 -14.63 -11.39
N ALA A 39 -2.37 -14.12 -12.62
CA ALA A 39 -2.82 -12.76 -12.85
C ALA A 39 -4.33 -12.63 -12.58
N ILE A 40 -4.71 -11.62 -11.82
CA ILE A 40 -6.11 -11.25 -11.61
C ILE A 40 -6.52 -10.40 -12.82
N SER A 41 -6.66 -11.08 -13.97
CA SER A 41 -6.92 -10.42 -15.25
C SER A 41 -8.39 -9.99 -15.37
N THR A 42 -8.63 -8.93 -16.13
CA THR A 42 -9.96 -8.42 -16.48
C THR A 42 -10.67 -9.24 -17.58
N ARG A 43 -10.13 -10.40 -17.99
CA ARG A 43 -10.69 -11.21 -19.10
C ARG A 43 -10.76 -12.69 -18.76
N GLN A 44 -11.98 -13.15 -18.45
CA GLN A 44 -12.66 -14.42 -18.83
C GLN A 44 -11.86 -15.73 -18.99
N VAL A 45 -10.64 -15.87 -18.50
CA VAL A 45 -10.07 -17.19 -18.27
C VAL A 45 -10.72 -17.72 -17.00
N SER A 46 -11.18 -18.97 -17.04
CA SER A 46 -11.71 -19.72 -15.90
C SER A 46 -10.60 -19.92 -14.85
N ILE A 47 -10.24 -18.86 -14.14
CA ILE A 47 -9.30 -18.93 -13.04
C ILE A 47 -10.03 -19.51 -11.85
N SER A 48 -9.47 -20.56 -11.24
CA SER A 48 -10.06 -21.16 -10.05
C SER A 48 -9.96 -20.18 -8.86
N PRO A 49 -11.08 -19.82 -8.20
CA PRO A 49 -11.06 -18.93 -7.04
C PRO A 49 -10.16 -19.45 -5.91
N THR A 50 -9.99 -20.77 -5.81
CA THR A 50 -9.16 -21.43 -4.79
C THR A 50 -7.66 -21.10 -4.93
N ALA A 51 -7.21 -20.63 -6.10
CA ALA A 51 -5.83 -20.18 -6.31
C ALA A 51 -5.52 -18.82 -5.65
N PHE A 52 -6.55 -18.10 -5.21
CA PHE A 52 -6.44 -16.80 -4.53
C PHE A 52 -6.84 -16.85 -3.06
N ILE A 53 -7.00 -18.07 -2.53
CA ILE A 53 -7.35 -18.32 -1.13
C ILE A 53 -6.13 -18.92 -0.45
N ASP A 54 -5.67 -18.26 0.60
CA ASP A 54 -4.59 -18.74 1.44
C ASP A 54 -5.10 -19.75 2.46
N VAL A 55 -4.33 -20.82 2.67
CA VAL A 55 -4.49 -21.64 3.87
C VAL A 55 -3.73 -20.96 5.01
N VAL A 56 -4.41 -20.77 6.13
CA VAL A 56 -3.88 -20.12 7.32
C VAL A 56 -3.92 -21.06 8.51
N ARG A 57 -2.96 -20.92 9.42
CA ARG A 57 -2.97 -21.54 10.74
C ARG A 57 -3.60 -20.58 11.74
N ILE A 58 -4.36 -21.12 12.68
CA ILE A 58 -5.06 -20.37 13.71
C ILE A 58 -4.48 -20.79 15.05
N ASN A 59 -3.83 -19.86 15.76
CA ASN A 59 -3.37 -20.10 17.12
C ASN A 59 -3.85 -18.97 18.03
N ARG A 60 -4.62 -19.31 19.08
CA ARG A 60 -5.22 -18.33 20.02
C ARG A 60 -5.95 -17.17 19.32
N GLY A 61 -6.58 -17.48 18.18
CA GLY A 61 -7.32 -16.52 17.36
C GLY A 61 -6.48 -15.65 16.42
N ILE A 62 -5.16 -15.80 16.40
CA ILE A 62 -4.25 -15.12 15.47
C ILE A 62 -4.03 -16.00 14.24
N PHE A 63 -4.18 -15.41 13.05
CA PHE A 63 -3.95 -16.07 11.77
C PHE A 63 -2.48 -15.95 11.34
N SER A 64 -1.89 -17.02 10.83
CA SER A 64 -0.59 -17.00 10.15
C SER A 64 -0.66 -17.77 8.85
N LEU A 65 0.12 -17.37 7.85
CA LEU A 65 0.12 -18.05 6.55
C LEU A 65 0.75 -19.45 6.70
N ALA A 66 0.06 -20.47 6.20
CA ALA A 66 0.62 -21.83 6.11
C ALA A 66 1.66 -21.94 4.98
N GLY A 67 1.63 -21.02 4.02
CA GLY A 67 2.61 -20.89 2.93
C GLY A 67 2.16 -21.45 1.58
N PHE A 68 0.89 -21.84 1.45
CA PHE A 68 0.30 -22.37 0.22
C PHE A 68 -1.18 -21.97 0.10
N THR A 69 -1.71 -22.05 -1.11
CA THR A 69 -3.09 -21.73 -1.47
C THR A 69 -4.02 -22.94 -1.32
N LEU A 70 -5.33 -22.71 -1.29
CA LEU A 70 -6.32 -23.78 -1.27
C LEU A 70 -6.25 -24.65 -2.55
N ALA A 71 -5.93 -24.06 -3.70
CA ALA A 71 -5.71 -24.83 -4.93
C ALA A 71 -4.53 -25.80 -4.79
N GLU A 72 -3.39 -25.33 -4.27
CA GLU A 72 -2.21 -26.18 -4.02
C GLU A 72 -2.53 -27.26 -2.99
N PHE A 73 -3.29 -26.92 -1.96
CA PHE A 73 -3.73 -27.87 -0.94
C PHE A 73 -4.58 -29.01 -1.54
N ILE A 74 -5.59 -28.68 -2.36
CA ILE A 74 -6.47 -29.64 -3.05
C ILE A 74 -5.68 -30.52 -4.02
N ALA A 75 -4.68 -29.97 -4.72
CA ALA A 75 -3.84 -30.70 -5.67
C ALA A 75 -2.87 -31.69 -4.99
N GLY A 76 -2.96 -31.88 -3.66
CA GLY A 76 -2.05 -32.73 -2.89
C GLY A 76 -0.70 -32.07 -2.68
N GLY A 77 -0.69 -30.75 -2.47
CA GLY A 77 0.46 -29.84 -2.39
C GLY A 77 1.60 -30.29 -1.48
N PRO A 78 2.70 -29.52 -1.41
CA PRO A 78 3.97 -29.99 -0.85
C PRO A 78 3.75 -30.59 0.54
N ARG A 79 3.81 -31.93 0.61
CA ARG A 79 3.73 -32.72 1.84
C ARG A 79 4.97 -32.42 2.68
N THR A 80 5.03 -31.23 3.27
CA THR A 80 6.02 -30.96 4.31
C THR A 80 5.71 -31.98 5.42
N ARG A 81 6.72 -32.75 5.84
CA ARG A 81 6.61 -33.91 6.75
C ARG A 81 5.84 -33.64 8.06
N ARG A 82 5.56 -32.38 8.40
CA ARG A 82 4.79 -31.95 9.58
C ARG A 82 3.28 -31.84 9.38
N ILE A 83 2.77 -31.78 8.15
CA ILE A 83 1.33 -31.61 7.90
C ILE A 83 0.66 -32.97 7.61
N SER A 84 1.44 -34.04 7.41
CA SER A 84 0.90 -35.35 6.98
C SER A 84 0.23 -36.18 8.08
N ALA A 85 0.27 -35.78 9.36
CA ALA A 85 -0.34 -36.53 10.45
C ALA A 85 -1.76 -36.05 10.80
N ASP A 86 -2.07 -34.77 10.59
CA ASP A 86 -3.34 -34.15 11.00
C ASP A 86 -4.34 -33.93 9.84
N LEU A 87 -3.93 -34.12 8.58
CA LEU A 87 -4.75 -33.74 7.40
C LEU A 87 -5.66 -34.82 6.82
N THR A 88 -5.73 -36.01 7.43
CA THR A 88 -6.65 -37.05 6.96
C THR A 88 -8.13 -36.59 7.03
N ASP A 89 -8.44 -35.62 7.90
CA ASP A 89 -9.78 -35.00 8.03
C ASP A 89 -10.01 -33.80 7.08
N ALA A 90 -8.96 -33.30 6.42
CA ALA A 90 -9.06 -32.05 5.67
C ALA A 90 -9.83 -32.15 4.35
N SER A 91 -9.99 -33.35 3.78
CA SER A 91 -10.84 -33.55 2.58
C SER A 91 -12.33 -33.41 2.88
N GLU A 92 -12.79 -33.77 4.08
CA GLU A 92 -14.19 -33.57 4.51
C GLU A 92 -14.48 -32.07 4.73
N ILE A 93 -13.49 -31.35 5.24
CA ILE A 93 -13.54 -29.90 5.51
C ILE A 93 -13.63 -29.07 4.22
N ILE A 94 -12.89 -29.41 3.17
CA ILE A 94 -12.98 -28.70 1.86
C ILE A 94 -14.41 -28.82 1.28
N GLY A 95 -15.12 -29.91 1.61
CA GLY A 95 -16.48 -30.15 1.15
C GLY A 95 -17.57 -29.38 1.92
N SER A 96 -17.23 -28.70 3.02
CA SER A 96 -18.22 -28.08 3.91
C SER A 96 -19.02 -26.96 3.22
N PRO A 97 -20.29 -26.74 3.60
CA PRO A 97 -21.10 -25.63 3.08
C PRO A 97 -20.45 -24.26 3.29
N GLU A 98 -19.75 -24.06 4.41
CA GLU A 98 -19.08 -22.81 4.78
C GLU A 98 -17.90 -22.52 3.85
N VAL A 99 -17.07 -23.53 3.57
CA VAL A 99 -15.95 -23.40 2.63
C VAL A 99 -16.46 -23.12 1.22
N LYS A 100 -17.50 -23.83 0.75
CA LYS A 100 -18.14 -23.57 -0.55
C LYS A 100 -18.70 -22.16 -0.64
N ALA A 101 -19.37 -21.67 0.40
CA ALA A 101 -19.87 -20.31 0.46
C ALA A 101 -18.72 -19.28 0.39
N PHE A 102 -17.62 -19.52 1.11
CA PHE A 102 -16.45 -18.64 1.10
C PHE A 102 -15.77 -18.61 -0.28
N VAL A 103 -15.62 -19.75 -0.94
CA VAL A 103 -15.10 -19.84 -2.32
C VAL A 103 -15.99 -19.05 -3.29
N ALA A 104 -17.32 -19.16 -3.16
CA ALA A 104 -18.26 -18.39 -3.99
C ALA A 104 -18.17 -16.87 -3.72
N MET A 105 -17.89 -16.45 -2.48
CA MET A 105 -17.64 -15.03 -2.17
C MET A 105 -16.38 -14.51 -2.86
N VAL A 106 -15.31 -15.31 -2.87
CA VAL A 106 -14.06 -14.99 -3.57
C VAL A 106 -14.30 -14.92 -5.07
N GLU A 107 -15.06 -15.85 -5.64
CA GLU A 107 -15.45 -15.84 -7.05
C GLU A 107 -16.24 -14.56 -7.40
N GLN A 108 -17.21 -14.18 -6.56
CA GLN A 108 -17.96 -12.93 -6.74
C GLN A 108 -17.03 -11.71 -6.73
N HIS A 109 -16.05 -11.68 -5.82
CA HIS A 109 -15.06 -10.59 -5.75
C HIS A 109 -14.17 -10.52 -6.99
N LEU A 110 -13.69 -11.68 -7.48
CA LEU A 110 -12.91 -11.76 -8.72
C LEU A 110 -13.74 -11.30 -9.93
N ASN A 111 -15.02 -11.67 -9.98
CA ASN A 111 -15.95 -11.20 -11.01
C ASN A 111 -16.13 -9.68 -10.96
N LEU A 112 -16.28 -9.09 -9.76
CA LEU A 112 -16.33 -7.64 -9.59
C LEU A 112 -15.03 -6.97 -10.05
N CYS A 113 -13.88 -7.55 -9.72
CA CYS A 113 -12.58 -7.07 -10.18
C CYS A 113 -12.45 -7.16 -11.71
N SER A 114 -13.06 -8.17 -12.35
CA SER A 114 -13.05 -8.30 -13.81
C SER A 114 -13.87 -7.22 -14.53
N ILE A 115 -14.85 -6.63 -13.85
CA ILE A 115 -15.67 -5.52 -14.37
C ILE A 115 -14.89 -4.20 -14.33
N ARG A 116 -13.92 -4.05 -13.42
CA ARG A 116 -13.07 -2.84 -13.34
C ARG A 116 -12.29 -2.70 -14.64
N GLN A 117 -12.52 -1.58 -15.33
CA GLN A 117 -11.88 -1.32 -16.63
C GLN A 117 -10.60 -0.52 -16.46
N ALA A 118 -10.62 0.52 -15.62
CA ALA A 118 -9.46 1.36 -15.33
C ALA A 118 -9.64 2.11 -14.01
N THR A 119 -8.56 2.39 -13.28
CA THR A 119 -8.60 3.27 -12.10
C THR A 119 -8.25 4.69 -12.53
N ARG A 120 -9.05 5.68 -12.12
CA ARG A 120 -8.74 7.11 -12.36
C ARG A 120 -7.83 7.63 -11.25
N ASN A 121 -6.94 8.56 -11.62
CA ASN A 121 -5.88 9.10 -10.75
C ASN A 121 -4.95 8.01 -10.22
N GLN A 122 -4.45 7.14 -11.10
CA GLN A 122 -3.41 6.19 -10.72
C GLN A 122 -2.18 6.95 -10.22
N HIS A 123 -1.70 6.56 -9.05
CA HIS A 123 -0.52 7.13 -8.44
C HIS A 123 0.73 6.41 -8.95
N HIS A 124 1.82 7.16 -9.09
CA HIS A 124 3.12 6.60 -9.45
C HIS A 124 3.60 5.63 -8.37
N ASN A 125 4.31 4.58 -8.79
CA ASN A 125 4.93 3.65 -7.86
C ASN A 125 5.99 4.36 -7.00
N PHE A 126 6.11 3.93 -5.75
CA PHE A 126 7.11 4.48 -4.83
C PHE A 126 8.55 4.25 -5.35
N LEU A 127 8.82 3.08 -5.91
CA LEU A 127 10.06 2.76 -6.62
C LEU A 127 9.73 2.09 -7.96
N PRO A 128 10.69 2.03 -8.90
CA PRO A 128 10.54 1.22 -10.11
C PRO A 128 10.20 -0.24 -9.81
N PRO A 129 9.56 -0.96 -10.75
CA PRO A 129 9.35 -2.40 -10.61
C PRO A 129 10.66 -3.14 -10.35
N ALA A 130 10.63 -4.09 -9.42
CA ALA A 130 11.79 -4.91 -9.09
C ALA A 130 12.18 -5.86 -10.21
N GLN A 131 13.47 -6.10 -10.36
CA GLN A 131 14.06 -7.05 -11.29
C GLN A 131 14.23 -8.43 -10.63
N THR A 132 14.58 -9.47 -11.39
CA THR A 132 14.65 -10.86 -10.90
C THR A 132 15.70 -11.05 -9.81
N GLU A 133 16.77 -10.26 -9.83
CA GLU A 133 17.88 -10.26 -8.89
C GLU A 133 17.58 -9.52 -7.57
N ASP A 134 16.50 -8.74 -7.52
CA ASP A 134 16.07 -7.97 -6.35
C ASP A 134 15.40 -8.89 -5.32
N VAL A 135 16.22 -9.50 -4.48
CA VAL A 135 15.79 -10.52 -3.50
C VAL A 135 14.76 -10.03 -2.49
N PHE A 136 14.63 -8.71 -2.29
CA PHE A 136 13.62 -8.09 -1.42
C PHE A 136 12.42 -7.53 -2.17
N GLY A 137 12.26 -7.80 -3.46
CA GLY A 137 11.10 -7.34 -4.23
C GLY A 137 11.03 -5.82 -4.45
N VAL A 138 12.11 -5.09 -4.16
CA VAL A 138 12.29 -3.67 -4.48
C VAL A 138 13.70 -3.46 -5.02
N PRO A 139 13.89 -2.55 -5.99
CA PRO A 139 15.21 -2.30 -6.56
C PRO A 139 16.12 -1.58 -5.55
N PHE A 140 17.43 -1.75 -5.75
CA PHE A 140 18.49 -1.06 -5.01
C PHE A 140 18.60 -1.39 -3.52
N VAL A 141 17.76 -2.27 -2.97
CA VAL A 141 17.94 -2.84 -1.63
C VAL A 141 18.55 -4.22 -1.76
N PHE A 142 19.72 -4.43 -1.13
CA PHE A 142 20.51 -5.65 -1.34
C PHE A 142 20.87 -6.38 -0.05
N SER A 143 21.21 -7.67 -0.19
CA SER A 143 21.78 -8.47 0.89
C SER A 143 23.31 -8.35 0.89
N THR A 144 23.86 -7.91 2.01
CA THR A 144 25.31 -7.85 2.22
C THR A 144 25.90 -9.26 2.22
N LEU A 145 25.21 -10.25 2.80
CA LEU A 145 25.62 -11.65 2.77
C LEU A 145 25.77 -12.14 1.33
N ARG A 146 24.73 -11.96 0.51
CA ARG A 146 24.72 -12.38 -0.89
C ARG A 146 25.82 -11.71 -1.71
N ARG A 147 26.00 -10.39 -1.57
CA ARG A 147 27.08 -9.65 -2.26
C ARG A 147 28.47 -10.12 -1.84
N ARG A 148 28.69 -10.38 -0.54
CA ARG A 148 29.98 -10.89 -0.03
C ARG A 148 30.26 -12.29 -0.58
N LEU A 149 29.28 -13.20 -0.59
CA LEU A 149 29.43 -14.52 -1.19
C LEU A 149 29.74 -14.43 -2.69
N GLN A 150 29.01 -13.59 -3.44
CA GLN A 150 29.28 -13.38 -4.87
C GLN A 150 30.70 -12.86 -5.14
N SER A 151 31.23 -11.99 -4.26
CA SER A 151 32.58 -11.45 -4.39
C SER A 151 33.69 -12.50 -4.22
N MET A 152 33.38 -13.68 -3.67
CA MET A 152 34.34 -14.78 -3.51
C MET A 152 34.57 -15.59 -4.81
N GLY A 153 33.91 -15.22 -5.91
CA GLY A 153 34.19 -15.76 -7.25
C GLY A 153 34.00 -17.27 -7.37
N LYS A 154 35.03 -17.98 -7.84
CA LYS A 154 35.00 -19.43 -8.12
C LYS A 154 35.29 -20.31 -6.90
N THR A 155 35.34 -19.74 -5.70
CA THR A 155 35.60 -20.49 -4.47
C THR A 155 34.57 -21.61 -4.29
N LYS A 156 35.05 -22.82 -3.99
CA LYS A 156 34.23 -24.01 -3.74
C LYS A 156 34.68 -24.62 -2.42
N ALA A 157 33.72 -24.90 -1.54
CA ALA A 157 34.00 -25.33 -0.19
C ALA A 157 32.90 -26.26 0.33
N ALA A 158 33.24 -27.06 1.36
CA ALA A 158 32.29 -27.88 2.09
C ALA A 158 31.48 -27.05 3.09
N ALA A 159 30.36 -27.60 3.59
CA ALA A 159 29.45 -26.91 4.50
C ALA A 159 30.14 -26.27 5.71
N GLN A 160 31.01 -27.00 6.41
CA GLN A 160 31.72 -26.50 7.60
C GLN A 160 32.62 -25.28 7.31
N GLN A 161 33.24 -25.24 6.12
CA GLN A 161 34.06 -24.12 5.69
C GLN A 161 33.19 -22.90 5.35
N TRP A 162 32.02 -23.12 4.75
CA TRP A 162 31.04 -22.05 4.52
C TRP A 162 30.48 -21.48 5.81
N MET A 163 30.16 -22.31 6.80
CA MET A 163 29.74 -21.87 8.13
C MET A 163 30.80 -20.96 8.77
N SER A 164 32.07 -21.40 8.76
CA SER A 164 33.21 -20.60 9.26
C SER A 164 33.38 -19.27 8.50
N THR A 165 33.12 -19.28 7.19
CA THR A 165 33.17 -18.08 6.35
C THR A 165 32.06 -17.08 6.72
N ILE A 166 30.84 -17.56 6.95
CA ILE A 166 29.70 -16.73 7.35
C ILE A 166 29.92 -16.16 8.76
N GLU A 167 30.46 -16.94 9.69
CA GLU A 167 30.87 -16.44 11.02
C GLU A 167 31.92 -15.32 10.91
N ASN A 168 32.89 -15.45 10.00
CA ASN A 168 33.86 -14.38 9.74
C ASN A 168 33.20 -13.14 9.14
N PHE A 169 32.15 -13.29 8.33
CA PHE A 169 31.36 -12.14 7.87
C PHE A 169 30.60 -11.47 9.01
N GLN A 170 30.04 -12.22 9.96
CA GLN A 170 29.42 -11.67 11.16
C GLN A 170 30.41 -10.85 11.99
N LYS A 171 31.62 -11.40 12.23
CA LYS A 171 32.72 -10.65 12.90
C LYS A 171 33.08 -9.35 12.18
N LYS A 172 32.88 -9.30 10.85
CA LYS A 172 33.06 -8.12 10.00
C LYS A 172 31.76 -7.34 9.75
N GLY A 173 30.84 -7.36 10.71
CA GLY A 173 29.65 -6.48 10.72
C GLY A 173 28.45 -6.95 9.92
N LEU A 174 28.42 -8.20 9.41
CA LEU A 174 27.18 -8.77 8.87
C LEU A 174 26.18 -9.02 10.02
N ARG A 175 24.93 -8.62 9.85
CA ARG A 175 23.92 -8.76 10.92
C ARG A 175 23.46 -10.21 11.05
N ALA A 176 23.27 -10.67 12.28
CA ALA A 176 22.75 -12.01 12.56
C ALA A 176 21.35 -12.23 11.95
N ALA A 177 20.47 -11.21 12.04
CA ALA A 177 19.13 -11.25 11.46
C ALA A 177 19.14 -11.46 9.93
N GLU A 178 20.15 -10.95 9.23
CA GLU A 178 20.27 -11.17 7.78
C GLU A 178 20.52 -12.66 7.46
N ILE A 179 21.34 -13.34 8.27
CA ILE A 179 21.64 -14.76 8.08
C ILE A 179 20.41 -15.60 8.44
N GLU A 180 19.77 -15.29 9.57
CA GLU A 180 18.56 -15.96 10.04
C GLU A 180 17.45 -15.96 8.97
N HIS A 181 17.26 -14.85 8.27
CA HIS A 181 16.23 -14.71 7.25
C HIS A 181 16.63 -15.17 5.84
N SER A 182 17.89 -15.55 5.61
CA SER A 182 18.41 -15.90 4.27
C SER A 182 18.17 -17.36 3.85
N ASN A 183 17.62 -18.20 4.73
CA ASN A 183 17.51 -19.67 4.59
C ASN A 183 18.84 -20.42 4.49
N VAL A 184 19.99 -19.73 4.41
CA VAL A 184 21.31 -20.32 4.17
C VAL A 184 21.72 -21.36 5.22
N THR A 185 21.29 -21.18 6.47
CA THR A 185 21.63 -22.10 7.56
C THR A 185 21.00 -23.47 7.36
N ALA A 186 19.75 -23.53 6.90
CA ALA A 186 19.08 -24.80 6.63
C ALA A 186 19.75 -25.54 5.47
N GLU A 187 20.04 -24.82 4.38
CA GLU A 187 20.72 -25.38 3.21
C GLU A 187 22.14 -25.88 3.53
N LEU A 188 22.85 -25.22 4.46
CA LEU A 188 24.16 -25.67 4.91
C LEU A 188 24.10 -26.96 5.73
N LEU A 189 23.03 -27.19 6.49
CA LEU A 189 22.83 -28.46 7.20
C LEU A 189 22.60 -29.59 6.20
N ASP A 190 21.73 -29.37 5.21
CA ASP A 190 21.47 -30.36 4.15
C ASP A 190 22.73 -30.67 3.32
N LEU A 191 23.53 -29.66 3.00
CA LEU A 191 24.82 -29.84 2.32
C LEU A 191 25.83 -30.62 3.18
N ASN A 192 25.81 -30.41 4.51
CA ASN A 192 26.68 -31.14 5.43
C ASN A 192 26.30 -32.62 5.48
N ASP A 193 25.00 -32.92 5.49
CA ASP A 193 24.50 -34.30 5.53
C ASP A 193 24.80 -35.07 4.24
N THR A 194 24.81 -34.40 3.09
CA THR A 194 25.16 -34.98 1.79
C THR A 194 26.67 -35.08 1.55
N GLY A 195 27.48 -34.31 2.31
CA GLY A 195 28.94 -34.21 2.11
C GLY A 195 29.33 -33.50 0.81
N GLU A 196 28.39 -32.87 0.13
CA GLU A 196 28.63 -32.16 -1.13
C GLU A 196 29.35 -30.83 -0.90
N GLN A 197 29.90 -30.28 -1.98
CA GLN A 197 30.56 -28.99 -1.96
C GLN A 197 29.80 -27.98 -2.83
N ALA A 198 29.58 -26.79 -2.29
CA ALA A 198 28.95 -25.69 -3.00
C ALA A 198 29.97 -24.64 -3.41
N THR A 199 29.78 -24.06 -4.60
CA THR A 199 30.49 -22.86 -5.06
C THR A 199 29.91 -21.62 -4.37
N ALA A 200 30.68 -20.53 -4.34
CA ALA A 200 30.24 -19.25 -3.79
C ALA A 200 28.98 -18.72 -4.51
N ALA A 201 28.88 -18.93 -5.82
CA ALA A 201 27.70 -18.57 -6.61
C ALA A 201 26.47 -19.38 -6.20
N GLN A 202 26.62 -20.70 -5.98
CA GLN A 202 25.54 -21.55 -5.47
C GLN A 202 25.11 -21.09 -4.07
N MET A 203 26.05 -20.84 -3.16
CA MET A 203 25.74 -20.32 -1.82
C MET A 203 25.01 -18.98 -1.86
N ALA A 204 25.41 -18.09 -2.77
CA ALA A 204 24.72 -16.81 -2.97
C ALA A 204 23.31 -16.97 -3.55
N SER A 205 23.07 -17.97 -4.41
CA SER A 205 21.72 -18.26 -4.93
C SER A 205 20.80 -18.90 -3.89
N LEU A 206 21.36 -19.61 -2.90
CA LEU A 206 20.62 -20.20 -1.79
C LEU A 206 20.16 -19.16 -0.75
N CYS A 207 20.76 -17.96 -0.77
CA CYS A 207 20.34 -16.83 0.07
C CYS A 207 19.01 -16.24 -0.44
N ILE A 208 17.88 -16.77 0.02
CA ILE A 208 16.54 -16.41 -0.44
C ILE A 208 15.81 -15.63 0.66
N PHE A 209 15.29 -14.46 0.32
CA PHE A 209 14.55 -13.57 1.23
C PHE A 209 13.05 -13.47 0.88
N ALA A 210 12.46 -14.57 0.40
CA ALA A 210 11.08 -14.58 -0.12
C ALA A 210 10.03 -14.04 0.86
N ARG A 211 10.22 -14.26 2.18
CA ARG A 211 9.34 -13.76 3.26
C ARG A 211 9.49 -12.26 3.52
N LEU A 212 10.62 -11.68 3.13
CA LEU A 212 10.98 -10.28 3.36
C LEU A 212 10.90 -9.44 2.08
N ARG A 213 10.13 -9.91 1.08
CA ARG A 213 9.83 -9.10 -0.09
C ARG A 213 8.92 -7.94 0.31
N PHE A 214 9.43 -6.73 0.17
CA PHE A 214 8.72 -5.51 0.51
C PHE A 214 7.70 -5.16 -0.57
N SER A 215 6.69 -4.43 -0.15
CA SER A 215 5.84 -3.67 -1.05
C SER A 215 5.49 -2.34 -0.38
N VAL A 216 5.57 -1.26 -1.15
CA VAL A 216 5.26 0.08 -0.68
C VAL A 216 3.99 0.55 -1.38
N ILE A 217 2.91 0.70 -0.60
CA ILE A 217 1.59 1.08 -1.12
C ILE A 217 1.19 2.46 -0.62
N PRO A 218 0.50 3.27 -1.45
CA PRO A 218 -0.06 4.54 -1.01
C PRO A 218 -1.35 4.31 -0.20
N VAL A 219 -1.60 5.16 0.79
CA VAL A 219 -2.91 5.21 1.47
C VAL A 219 -3.88 6.02 0.61
N LEU A 220 -4.79 5.33 -0.05
CA LEU A 220 -5.77 5.90 -0.96
C LEU A 220 -7.19 5.78 -0.41
N ASN A 221 -8.00 6.80 -0.68
CA ASN A 221 -9.44 6.75 -0.46
C ASN A 221 -10.18 6.86 -1.80
N ASP A 222 -11.33 6.22 -1.90
CA ASP A 222 -12.24 6.51 -3.00
C ASP A 222 -12.75 7.95 -2.87
N ALA A 223 -12.75 8.69 -3.96
CA ALA A 223 -13.37 10.01 -3.99
C ALA A 223 -14.85 9.90 -3.66
N LYS A 224 -15.36 10.76 -2.77
CA LYS A 224 -16.80 10.88 -2.52
C LYS A 224 -17.53 11.21 -3.81
N ARG A 225 -16.95 12.11 -4.62
CA ARG A 225 -17.52 12.49 -5.91
C ARG A 225 -16.86 11.76 -7.09
N GLN A 226 -17.54 10.72 -7.57
CA GLN A 226 -17.10 9.95 -8.75
C GLN A 226 -17.42 10.64 -10.08
N LEU A 227 -18.56 11.34 -10.17
CA LEU A 227 -19.03 12.03 -11.37
C LEU A 227 -19.30 13.51 -11.07
N ARG A 228 -19.13 14.38 -12.07
CA ARG A 228 -19.47 15.80 -11.99
C ARG A 228 -20.45 16.12 -13.10
N PHE A 229 -21.73 16.04 -12.77
CA PHE A 229 -22.80 16.43 -13.66
C PHE A 229 -22.83 17.95 -13.87
N THR A 230 -23.10 18.32 -15.11
CA THR A 230 -23.29 19.68 -15.62
C THR A 230 -24.48 19.69 -16.58
N SER A 231 -25.02 20.86 -16.88
CA SER A 231 -26.11 20.97 -17.86
C SER A 231 -25.71 20.38 -19.21
N THR A 232 -26.61 19.60 -19.81
CA THR A 232 -26.30 18.88 -21.06
C THR A 232 -25.97 19.86 -22.20
N PRO A 233 -24.78 19.77 -22.83
CA PRO A 233 -24.46 20.61 -23.98
C PRO A 233 -25.29 20.19 -25.21
N ALA A 234 -25.52 21.12 -26.15
CA ALA A 234 -26.27 20.90 -27.40
C ALA A 234 -25.54 19.99 -28.42
N ARG A 235 -24.97 18.87 -27.97
CA ARG A 235 -24.24 17.88 -28.78
C ARG A 235 -25.12 16.66 -29.04
N ASN A 236 -24.89 15.99 -30.17
CA ASN A 236 -25.55 14.72 -30.49
C ASN A 236 -25.08 13.61 -29.54
N VAL A 237 -25.89 13.30 -28.53
CA VAL A 237 -25.64 12.21 -27.59
C VAL A 237 -26.06 10.87 -28.21
N LYS A 238 -25.27 9.80 -28.01
CA LYS A 238 -25.64 8.45 -28.47
C LYS A 238 -26.94 8.01 -27.79
N ARG A 239 -27.95 7.62 -28.60
CA ARG A 239 -29.23 7.11 -28.09
C ARG A 239 -29.02 5.92 -27.15
N ALA A 240 -29.80 5.86 -26.07
CA ALA A 240 -29.82 4.72 -25.16
C ALA A 240 -30.10 3.44 -25.96
N LYS A 241 -29.19 2.46 -25.88
CA LYS A 241 -29.31 1.18 -26.58
C LYS A 241 -30.34 0.30 -25.85
N LYS A 242 -31.16 -0.42 -26.64
CA LYS A 242 -31.88 -1.63 -26.22
C LYS A 242 -33.00 -1.52 -25.16
N LEU A 243 -33.49 -0.33 -24.80
CA LEU A 243 -34.76 -0.25 -24.05
C LEU A 243 -35.92 0.03 -25.02
N PRO A 244 -36.85 -0.92 -25.24
CA PRO A 244 -38.13 -0.62 -25.88
C PRO A 244 -38.78 0.57 -25.18
N LYS A 245 -39.53 1.38 -25.92
CA LYS A 245 -40.44 2.32 -25.25
C LYS A 245 -41.47 1.46 -24.50
N ALA A 246 -41.52 1.60 -23.18
CA ALA A 246 -42.42 0.83 -22.33
C ALA A 246 -43.88 1.20 -22.60
N GLN A 247 -44.13 2.42 -23.10
CA GLN A 247 -45.46 2.95 -23.40
C GLN A 247 -45.45 3.84 -24.66
N ALA A 248 -46.62 3.98 -25.29
CA ALA A 248 -46.83 4.94 -26.36
C ALA A 248 -46.67 6.38 -25.83
N GLY A 249 -46.01 7.26 -26.59
CA GLY A 249 -45.75 8.63 -26.18
C GLY A 249 -44.54 8.83 -25.26
N GLN A 250 -43.83 7.77 -24.84
CA GLN A 250 -42.65 7.91 -23.98
C GLN A 250 -41.55 8.74 -24.66
N THR A 251 -41.10 9.79 -23.97
CA THR A 251 -39.97 10.66 -24.33
C THR A 251 -38.79 10.39 -23.40
N ARG A 252 -37.57 10.71 -23.87
CA ARG A 252 -36.34 10.62 -23.08
C ARG A 252 -35.50 11.85 -23.39
N THR A 253 -35.24 12.67 -22.39
CA THR A 253 -34.51 13.92 -22.53
C THR A 253 -33.31 13.89 -21.60
N ALA A 254 -32.10 14.06 -22.15
CA ALA A 254 -30.90 14.18 -21.32
C ALA A 254 -30.90 15.55 -20.64
N VAL A 255 -30.92 15.57 -19.31
CA VAL A 255 -30.95 16.80 -18.50
C VAL A 255 -29.54 17.14 -18.05
N GLU A 256 -28.81 16.15 -17.55
CA GLU A 256 -27.45 16.33 -17.04
C GLU A 256 -26.42 15.41 -17.71
N PHE A 257 -25.18 15.87 -17.74
CA PHE A 257 -24.07 15.19 -18.39
C PHE A 257 -22.76 15.32 -17.60
N ASP A 258 -22.06 14.20 -17.41
CA ASP A 258 -20.69 14.16 -16.90
C ASP A 258 -19.71 14.24 -18.09
N PRO A 259 -18.88 15.29 -18.18
CA PRO A 259 -18.01 15.51 -19.33
C PRO A 259 -16.80 14.58 -19.41
N ILE A 260 -16.46 13.88 -18.32
CA ILE A 260 -15.23 13.09 -18.22
C ILE A 260 -15.48 11.64 -18.66
N LEU A 261 -16.49 11.01 -18.06
CA LEU A 261 -16.87 9.62 -18.29
C LEU A 261 -18.10 9.47 -19.19
N GLY A 262 -18.75 10.58 -19.58
CA GLY A 262 -19.85 10.57 -20.53
C GLY A 262 -21.15 9.95 -20.00
N TYR A 263 -21.29 9.85 -18.68
CA TYR A 263 -22.56 9.49 -18.05
C TYR A 263 -23.57 10.61 -18.23
N ARG A 264 -24.85 10.25 -18.28
CA ARG A 264 -25.92 11.22 -18.34
C ARG A 264 -27.13 10.78 -17.56
N ILE A 265 -27.90 11.76 -17.13
CA ILE A 265 -29.17 11.58 -16.48
C ILE A 265 -30.25 11.94 -17.48
N GLU A 266 -31.12 10.98 -17.79
CA GLU A 266 -32.26 11.17 -18.69
C GLU A 266 -33.54 11.26 -17.86
N GLU A 267 -34.33 12.30 -18.10
CA GLU A 267 -35.72 12.38 -17.71
C GLU A 267 -36.56 11.59 -18.72
N VAL A 268 -37.45 10.76 -18.20
CA VAL A 268 -38.29 9.83 -18.93
C VAL A 268 -39.73 10.17 -18.62
N GLU A 269 -40.40 10.84 -19.55
CA GLU A 269 -41.81 11.17 -19.41
C GLU A 269 -42.67 10.11 -20.14
N HIS A 270 -43.79 9.76 -19.54
CA HIS A 270 -44.79 8.86 -20.14
C HIS A 270 -46.20 9.26 -19.71
N GLN A 271 -47.21 8.75 -20.41
CA GLN A 271 -48.62 9.05 -20.13
C GLN A 271 -49.19 8.00 -19.18
N ALA A 272 -49.47 8.40 -17.94
CA ALA A 272 -50.15 7.58 -16.95
C ALA A 272 -51.66 7.84 -16.95
N LEU A 273 -52.42 7.02 -16.21
CA LEU A 273 -53.87 7.16 -16.04
C LEU A 273 -54.30 8.52 -15.46
N TRP A 274 -53.38 9.23 -14.80
CA TRP A 274 -53.62 10.46 -14.07
C TRP A 274 -52.93 11.69 -14.71
N GLY A 275 -52.32 11.52 -15.89
CA GLY A 275 -51.58 12.56 -16.60
C GLY A 275 -50.13 12.17 -16.92
N PRO A 276 -49.32 13.11 -17.43
CA PRO A 276 -47.90 12.87 -17.68
C PRO A 276 -47.15 12.64 -16.37
N GLU A 277 -46.34 11.57 -16.31
CA GLU A 277 -45.46 11.26 -15.19
C GLU A 277 -44.00 11.26 -15.66
N SER A 278 -43.10 11.82 -14.83
CA SER A 278 -41.65 11.85 -15.09
C SER A 278 -40.91 10.89 -14.16
N HIS A 279 -39.98 10.14 -14.73
CA HIS A 279 -39.04 9.28 -14.02
C HIS A 279 -37.61 9.56 -14.49
N TRP A 280 -36.64 9.07 -13.76
CA TRP A 280 -35.23 9.36 -13.98
C TRP A 280 -34.44 8.09 -14.22
N GLN A 281 -33.52 8.11 -15.19
CA GLN A 281 -32.61 6.99 -15.45
C GLN A 281 -31.18 7.45 -15.68
N ALA A 282 -30.23 6.61 -15.27
CA ALA A 282 -28.82 6.81 -15.53
C ALA A 282 -28.39 6.04 -16.78
N VAL A 283 -27.65 6.71 -17.68
CA VAL A 283 -27.13 6.10 -18.91
C VAL A 283 -25.63 6.32 -19.02
N ALA A 284 -24.88 5.25 -19.23
CA ALA A 284 -23.44 5.29 -19.44
C ALA A 284 -23.05 5.78 -20.84
N HIS A 285 -21.76 6.07 -21.05
CA HIS A 285 -21.22 6.61 -22.31
C HIS A 285 -21.47 5.75 -23.56
N ASP A 286 -21.60 4.44 -23.39
CA ASP A 286 -21.85 3.47 -24.45
C ASP A 286 -23.34 3.33 -24.81
N GLY A 287 -24.22 4.06 -24.10
CA GLY A 287 -25.66 4.01 -24.23
C GLY A 287 -26.33 2.93 -23.39
N ARG A 288 -25.59 2.20 -22.53
CA ARG A 288 -26.16 1.24 -21.59
C ARG A 288 -26.89 1.96 -20.46
N VAL A 289 -28.13 1.56 -20.21
CA VAL A 289 -28.87 2.02 -19.04
C VAL A 289 -28.40 1.27 -17.81
N VAL A 290 -28.13 2.01 -16.74
CA VAL A 290 -27.63 1.46 -15.48
C VAL A 290 -28.81 0.96 -14.66
N SER A 291 -28.62 -0.19 -14.02
CA SER A 291 -29.61 -0.87 -13.20
C SER A 291 -29.10 -0.95 -11.77
N ASN A 292 -29.99 -0.82 -10.79
CA ASN A 292 -29.66 -1.13 -9.40
C ASN A 292 -29.59 -2.67 -9.18
N GLU A 293 -29.28 -3.10 -7.96
CA GLU A 293 -29.18 -4.53 -7.60
C GLU A 293 -30.49 -5.30 -7.76
N ARG A 294 -31.64 -4.61 -7.75
CA ARG A 294 -32.98 -5.16 -8.00
C ARG A 294 -33.38 -5.11 -9.48
N ASN A 295 -32.43 -4.79 -10.36
CA ASN A 295 -32.63 -4.64 -11.80
C ASN A 295 -33.64 -3.52 -12.16
N GLN A 296 -33.74 -2.49 -11.32
CA GLN A 296 -34.57 -1.30 -11.56
C GLN A 296 -33.73 -0.20 -12.20
N ASN A 297 -34.30 0.44 -13.23
CA ASN A 297 -33.61 1.42 -14.07
C ASN A 297 -34.31 2.78 -14.10
N LEU A 298 -35.60 2.80 -13.78
CA LEU A 298 -36.43 4.01 -13.68
C LEU A 298 -36.60 4.33 -12.20
N LEU A 299 -36.25 5.55 -11.82
CA LEU A 299 -36.23 6.04 -10.45
C LEU A 299 -37.08 7.30 -10.33
N PHE A 300 -37.46 7.64 -9.10
CA PHE A 300 -38.37 8.75 -8.85
C PHE A 300 -37.70 10.13 -8.83
N THR A 301 -36.37 10.20 -8.64
CA THR A 301 -35.65 11.47 -8.52
C THR A 301 -34.36 11.47 -9.34
N ALA A 302 -33.95 12.65 -9.84
CA ALA A 302 -32.66 12.83 -10.52
C ALA A 302 -31.48 12.43 -9.63
N GLU A 303 -31.50 12.83 -8.35
CA GLU A 303 -30.47 12.51 -7.35
C GLU A 303 -30.25 10.99 -7.19
N SER A 304 -31.34 10.21 -7.21
CA SER A 304 -31.23 8.75 -7.13
C SER A 304 -30.59 8.14 -8.40
N ALA A 305 -30.84 8.73 -9.57
CA ALA A 305 -30.20 8.34 -10.82
C ALA A 305 -28.72 8.75 -10.84
N GLU A 306 -28.39 9.94 -10.34
CA GLU A 306 -27.00 10.39 -10.14
C GLU A 306 -26.23 9.46 -9.22
N ALA A 307 -26.81 9.09 -8.07
CA ALA A 307 -26.21 8.13 -7.14
C ALA A 307 -25.99 6.76 -7.78
N LEU A 308 -26.96 6.28 -8.58
CA LEU A 308 -26.84 5.03 -9.32
C LEU A 308 -25.72 5.10 -10.38
N ALA A 309 -25.64 6.20 -11.13
CA ALA A 309 -24.57 6.45 -12.08
C ALA A 309 -23.19 6.49 -11.40
N ALA A 310 -23.10 7.20 -10.27
CA ALA A 310 -21.86 7.31 -9.50
C ALA A 310 -21.41 5.96 -8.95
N ASN A 311 -22.33 5.08 -8.53
CA ASN A 311 -22.00 3.72 -8.09
C ASN A 311 -21.50 2.83 -9.24
N ASP A 312 -22.16 2.83 -10.40
CA ASP A 312 -21.67 2.09 -11.60
C ASP A 312 -20.31 2.63 -12.07
N ALA A 313 -20.11 3.95 -12.02
CA ALA A 313 -18.82 4.58 -12.31
C ALA A 313 -17.75 4.20 -11.28
N LYS A 314 -18.09 4.12 -9.98
CA LYS A 314 -17.17 3.67 -8.93
C LYS A 314 -16.70 2.23 -9.17
N LEU A 315 -17.61 1.35 -9.58
CA LEU A 315 -17.31 -0.06 -9.82
C LEU A 315 -16.43 -0.28 -11.06
N ARG A 316 -16.64 0.50 -12.13
CA ARG A 316 -15.94 0.33 -13.42
C ARG A 316 -14.69 1.21 -13.56
N PHE A 317 -14.77 2.42 -13.01
CA PHE A 317 -13.79 3.50 -13.15
C PHE A 317 -13.49 4.20 -11.81
N PRO A 318 -13.09 3.45 -10.77
CA PRO A 318 -12.88 4.00 -9.43
C PRO A 318 -11.94 5.20 -9.49
N LYS A 319 -12.41 6.36 -9.00
CA LYS A 319 -11.57 7.54 -8.78
C LYS A 319 -11.01 7.48 -7.37
N ARG A 320 -9.68 7.36 -7.27
CA ARG A 320 -8.97 7.30 -6.00
C ARG A 320 -8.16 8.58 -5.79
N LEU A 321 -7.96 8.93 -4.52
CA LEU A 321 -7.26 10.13 -4.12
C LEU A 321 -6.28 9.81 -2.98
N ALA A 322 -5.07 10.34 -3.08
CA ALA A 322 -4.08 10.31 -2.01
C ALA A 322 -4.26 11.52 -1.07
N LEU A 323 -5.42 11.57 -0.41
CA LEU A 323 -5.65 12.51 0.71
C LEU A 323 -5.11 11.96 2.04
N GLY A 324 -4.70 10.68 2.05
CA GLY A 324 -4.29 9.95 3.24
C GLY A 324 -5.39 9.82 4.30
N ARG A 325 -5.03 9.27 5.45
CA ARG A 325 -5.92 9.10 6.61
C ARG A 325 -5.68 10.18 7.68
N TRP A 326 -4.49 10.76 7.70
CA TRP A 326 -3.95 11.58 8.78
C TRP A 326 -3.50 12.97 8.31
N SER A 327 -4.04 13.47 7.19
CA SER A 327 -3.71 14.79 6.65
C SER A 327 -3.96 15.94 7.62
N SER A 328 -4.90 15.80 8.56
CA SER A 328 -5.14 16.78 9.63
C SER A 328 -3.99 16.94 10.62
N TYR A 329 -3.08 15.98 10.70
CA TYR A 329 -1.86 16.05 11.54
C TYR A 329 -0.66 16.63 10.79
N ALA A 330 -0.78 16.83 9.47
CA ALA A 330 0.26 17.42 8.66
C ALA A 330 0.32 18.94 8.85
N TRP A 331 1.52 19.50 8.81
CA TRP A 331 1.70 20.91 8.48
C TRP A 331 1.06 21.19 7.13
N THR A 332 0.44 22.35 7.02
CA THR A 332 -0.31 22.76 5.82
C THR A 332 0.61 23.48 4.84
N GLY A 333 0.14 23.79 3.62
CA GLY A 333 0.96 24.49 2.61
C GLY A 333 2.02 23.64 1.90
N GLY A 334 1.95 22.32 2.03
CA GLY A 334 2.76 21.38 1.24
C GLY A 334 2.03 20.93 -0.02
N ASP A 335 2.78 20.62 -1.06
CA ASP A 335 2.26 20.04 -2.30
C ASP A 335 2.31 18.51 -2.26
N GLU A 336 1.49 17.87 -3.07
CA GLU A 336 1.50 16.42 -3.27
C GLU A 336 1.55 15.60 -1.97
N TYR A 337 0.70 15.92 -1.00
CA TYR A 337 0.62 15.15 0.24
C TYR A 337 0.44 13.64 -0.03
N ARG A 338 1.22 12.81 0.66
CA ARG A 338 1.14 11.34 0.59
C ARG A 338 1.33 10.68 1.96
N GLU A 339 0.70 9.53 2.10
CA GLU A 339 0.98 8.54 3.14
C GLU A 339 1.35 7.22 2.46
N TRP A 340 2.46 6.63 2.89
CA TRP A 340 3.01 5.39 2.35
C TRP A 340 3.09 4.33 3.43
N LEU A 341 2.70 3.10 3.09
CA LEU A 341 2.83 1.93 3.93
C LEU A 341 3.88 1.00 3.34
N ILE A 342 4.95 0.75 4.08
CA ILE A 342 5.94 -0.28 3.78
C ILE A 342 5.45 -1.58 4.42
N THR A 343 5.17 -2.58 3.60
CA THR A 343 4.47 -3.80 3.98
C THR A 343 5.26 -5.06 3.65
N LEU A 344 4.96 -6.15 4.35
CA LEU A 344 5.56 -7.47 4.15
C LEU A 344 4.49 -8.54 3.82
N PRO A 345 3.98 -8.55 2.58
CA PRO A 345 2.82 -9.38 2.21
C PRO A 345 3.11 -10.89 2.20
N HIS A 346 4.38 -11.28 2.10
CA HIS A 346 4.83 -12.68 2.15
C HIS A 346 5.23 -13.14 3.56
N TYR A 347 5.28 -12.25 4.55
CA TYR A 347 5.70 -12.64 5.90
C TYR A 347 4.61 -13.51 6.56
N PRO A 348 4.97 -14.66 7.17
CA PRO A 348 3.97 -15.62 7.65
C PRO A 348 3.11 -15.13 8.82
N ALA A 349 3.70 -14.40 9.77
CA ALA A 349 2.93 -13.81 10.86
C ALA A 349 1.88 -12.83 10.31
N SER A 350 0.80 -12.60 11.07
CA SER A 350 -0.13 -11.51 10.77
C SER A 350 -0.14 -10.53 11.91
N TYR A 351 0.35 -9.33 11.62
CA TYR A 351 0.21 -8.16 12.47
C TYR A 351 -0.75 -7.18 11.82
N PHE A 352 -1.69 -6.64 12.60
CA PHE A 352 -2.60 -5.59 12.19
C PHE A 352 -2.47 -4.42 13.17
N SER A 353 -2.09 -3.26 12.63
CA SER A 353 -2.03 -2.05 13.44
C SER A 353 -3.43 -1.51 13.75
N ARG A 354 -3.54 -0.66 14.76
CA ARG A 354 -4.77 0.11 15.02
C ARG A 354 -5.02 1.19 13.95
N HIS A 355 -4.00 1.60 13.21
CA HIS A 355 -4.07 2.70 12.25
C HIS A 355 -4.41 2.25 10.82
N PHE A 356 -4.14 1.00 10.46
CA PHE A 356 -4.30 0.47 9.10
C PHE A 356 -4.79 -0.97 9.12
N ASN A 357 -5.83 -1.24 8.32
CA ASN A 357 -6.37 -2.59 8.11
C ASN A 357 -5.62 -3.30 6.97
N VAL A 358 -4.29 -3.37 7.10
CA VAL A 358 -3.36 -4.01 6.17
C VAL A 358 -2.44 -4.90 6.98
N ARG A 359 -2.19 -6.13 6.52
CA ARG A 359 -1.26 -7.04 7.18
C ARG A 359 0.18 -6.52 7.11
N ASN A 360 0.89 -6.69 8.23
CA ASN A 360 2.34 -6.62 8.30
C ASN A 360 2.90 -5.29 7.77
N VAL A 361 2.26 -4.17 8.15
CA VAL A 361 2.82 -2.83 7.96
C VAL A 361 4.07 -2.72 8.83
N LEU A 362 5.23 -2.73 8.19
CA LEU A 362 6.53 -2.59 8.84
C LEU A 362 6.76 -1.14 9.27
N ALA A 363 6.43 -0.19 8.41
CA ALA A 363 6.54 1.24 8.69
C ALA A 363 5.53 2.05 7.87
N HIS A 364 5.12 3.18 8.43
CA HIS A 364 4.29 4.22 7.83
C HIS A 364 5.12 5.49 7.69
N VAL A 365 5.02 6.13 6.52
CA VAL A 365 5.65 7.43 6.23
C VAL A 365 4.59 8.40 5.75
N ARG A 366 4.50 9.57 6.40
CA ARG A 366 3.71 10.72 5.95
C ARG A 366 4.64 11.78 5.41
N CYS A 367 4.39 12.25 4.19
CA CYS A 367 5.23 13.26 3.55
C CYS A 367 4.46 14.19 2.63
N ASP A 368 5.08 15.32 2.32
CA ASP A 368 4.68 16.26 1.29
C ASP A 368 5.92 16.88 0.62
N LEU A 369 5.70 17.60 -0.48
CA LEU A 369 6.72 18.39 -1.13
C LEU A 369 6.68 19.83 -0.62
N ARG A 370 7.88 20.36 -0.35
CA ARG A 370 8.10 21.70 0.14
C ARG A 370 9.14 22.41 -0.71
N GLU A 371 9.02 23.72 -0.73
CA GLU A 371 10.05 24.61 -1.22
C GLU A 371 11.01 24.90 -0.05
N GLY A 372 12.30 24.60 -0.26
CA GLY A 372 13.36 24.93 0.68
C GLY A 372 13.71 26.43 0.63
N ALA A 373 14.54 26.88 1.57
CA ALA A 373 14.97 28.28 1.65
C ALA A 373 15.64 28.82 0.37
N ASP A 374 16.30 27.93 -0.38
CA ASP A 374 17.03 28.25 -1.62
C ASP A 374 16.26 27.83 -2.90
N GLY A 375 14.94 27.57 -2.80
CA GLY A 375 14.11 27.09 -3.90
C GLY A 375 14.25 25.60 -4.22
N GLU A 376 14.90 24.84 -3.32
CA GLU A 376 15.09 23.38 -3.43
C GLU A 376 13.75 22.64 -3.36
N ARG A 377 13.58 21.57 -4.14
CA ARG A 377 12.44 20.64 -3.96
C ARG A 377 12.74 19.67 -2.84
N VAL A 378 12.18 19.94 -1.66
CA VAL A 378 12.40 19.17 -0.44
C VAL A 378 11.25 18.17 -0.22
N LEU A 379 11.57 16.88 -0.16
CA LEU A 379 10.64 15.87 0.34
C LEU A 379 10.63 15.93 1.87
N LEU A 380 9.61 16.55 2.45
CA LEU A 380 9.49 16.68 3.89
C LEU A 380 8.73 15.49 4.47
N LEU A 381 9.40 14.71 5.31
CA LEU A 381 8.83 13.65 6.11
C LEU A 381 8.24 14.25 7.38
N GLN A 382 6.92 14.26 7.40
CA GLN A 382 6.14 14.76 8.53
C GLN A 382 5.94 13.70 9.61
N GLU A 383 6.04 12.42 9.27
CA GLU A 383 6.01 11.32 10.22
C GLU A 383 6.70 10.07 9.65
N ILE A 384 7.43 9.36 10.50
CA ILE A 384 7.93 8.01 10.28
C ILE A 384 7.62 7.19 11.52
N GLN A 385 6.80 6.14 11.38
CA GLN A 385 6.30 5.36 12.52
C GLN A 385 6.22 3.87 12.19
N SER A 386 6.45 3.02 13.18
CA SER A 386 6.22 1.57 13.09
C SER A 386 5.41 1.11 14.31
N ASP A 387 4.11 0.91 14.12
CA ASP A 387 3.24 0.38 15.18
C ASP A 387 3.69 -1.03 15.59
N TRP A 388 4.06 -1.86 14.61
CA TRP A 388 4.51 -3.22 14.87
C TRP A 388 5.75 -3.25 15.76
N ALA A 389 6.73 -2.39 15.50
CA ALA A 389 7.92 -2.30 16.35
C ALA A 389 7.61 -1.71 17.73
N GLN A 390 6.69 -0.75 17.82
CA GLN A 390 6.29 -0.18 19.11
C GLN A 390 5.55 -1.21 19.97
N ASP A 391 4.59 -1.93 19.41
CA ASP A 391 3.82 -2.97 20.10
C ASP A 391 4.73 -4.13 20.52
N ALA A 392 5.61 -4.59 19.62
CA ALA A 392 6.57 -5.64 19.94
C ALA A 392 7.53 -5.21 21.08
N ARG A 393 8.07 -3.99 21.06
CA ARG A 393 8.92 -3.47 22.14
C ARG A 393 8.17 -3.42 23.49
N ARG A 394 6.90 -3.02 23.48
CA ARG A 394 6.07 -3.01 24.69
C ARG A 394 5.84 -4.42 25.22
N ALA A 395 5.46 -5.36 24.36
CA ALA A 395 5.24 -6.76 24.73
C ALA A 395 6.53 -7.44 25.25
N ILE A 396 7.68 -7.18 24.62
CA ILE A 396 8.99 -7.66 25.08
C ILE A 396 9.33 -7.08 26.45
N SER A 397 9.11 -5.77 26.64
CA SER A 397 9.38 -5.12 27.93
C SER A 397 8.46 -5.60 29.06
N ALA A 398 7.24 -6.03 28.72
CA ALA A 398 6.29 -6.60 29.67
C ALA A 398 6.56 -8.08 29.99
N GLY A 399 7.41 -8.76 29.19
CA GLY A 399 7.66 -10.20 29.32
C GLY A 399 6.64 -11.09 28.59
N ASP A 400 5.70 -10.49 27.85
CA ASP A 400 4.64 -11.20 27.12
C ASP A 400 5.13 -11.81 25.80
N MET A 401 6.27 -11.35 25.29
CA MET A 401 6.85 -11.79 24.02
C MET A 401 8.36 -11.94 24.14
N ARG A 402 8.92 -13.00 23.56
CA ARG A 402 10.38 -13.14 23.43
C ARG A 402 10.90 -12.31 22.25
N PRO A 403 12.11 -11.72 22.33
CA PRO A 403 12.67 -10.93 21.22
C PRO A 403 12.85 -11.68 19.89
N ASP A 404 12.93 -13.01 19.93
CA ASP A 404 13.09 -13.93 18.81
C ASP A 404 11.78 -14.61 18.39
N ALA A 405 10.64 -14.17 18.96
CA ALA A 405 9.33 -14.72 18.62
C ALA A 405 8.96 -14.40 17.15
N ALA A 406 8.28 -15.33 16.47
CA ALA A 406 7.90 -15.18 15.07
C ALA A 406 6.94 -14.01 14.82
N GLU A 407 6.20 -13.61 15.85
CA GLU A 407 5.28 -12.46 15.88
C GLU A 407 6.00 -11.11 15.93
N CYS A 408 7.29 -11.11 16.30
CA CYS A 408 8.13 -9.92 16.27
C CYS A 408 8.34 -9.45 14.83
N PRO A 409 8.28 -8.13 14.54
CA PRO A 409 8.58 -7.65 13.20
C PRO A 409 10.03 -7.99 12.84
N PRO A 410 10.29 -8.43 11.60
CA PRO A 410 11.65 -8.41 11.09
C PRO A 410 12.14 -6.95 11.09
N PHE A 411 13.45 -6.74 11.22
CA PHE A 411 14.03 -5.38 11.35
C PHE A 411 13.57 -4.60 12.60
N LEU A 412 13.18 -5.25 13.71
CA LEU A 412 12.75 -4.56 14.94
C LEU A 412 13.69 -3.42 15.39
N LYS A 413 15.00 -3.56 15.20
CA LYS A 413 16.00 -2.55 15.57
C LYS A 413 16.36 -1.61 14.41
N GLU A 414 16.16 -2.03 13.17
CA GLU A 414 16.60 -1.34 11.95
C GLU A 414 15.46 -0.79 11.07
N TRP A 415 14.19 -0.89 11.50
CA TRP A 415 13.04 -0.48 10.70
C TRP A 415 13.11 1.00 10.28
N SER A 416 13.61 1.88 11.16
CA SER A 416 13.76 3.31 10.87
C SER A 416 14.81 3.56 9.79
N ALA A 417 15.95 2.86 9.91
CA ALA A 417 17.02 2.90 8.93
C ALA A 417 16.54 2.40 7.57
N LEU A 418 15.80 1.28 7.54
CA LEU A 418 15.22 0.73 6.32
C LEU A 418 14.21 1.68 5.68
N ALA A 419 13.31 2.28 6.47
CA ALA A 419 12.37 3.28 5.98
C ALA A 419 13.09 4.47 5.35
N MET A 420 14.14 4.99 6.00
CA MET A 420 14.96 6.09 5.43
C MET A 420 15.69 5.69 4.16
N LYS A 421 16.22 4.46 4.06
CA LYS A 421 16.84 3.95 2.81
C LYS A 421 15.82 3.98 1.66
N LEU A 422 14.60 3.50 1.89
CA LEU A 422 13.54 3.50 0.90
C LEU A 422 13.14 4.93 0.49
N VAL A 423 13.01 5.84 1.45
CA VAL A 423 12.71 7.26 1.16
C VAL A 423 13.84 7.92 0.37
N LEU A 424 15.11 7.70 0.73
CA LEU A 424 16.25 8.26 0.00
C LEU A 424 16.30 7.74 -1.44
N LEU A 425 16.01 6.44 -1.64
CA LEU A 425 15.89 5.86 -2.98
C LEU A 425 14.74 6.49 -3.77
N HIS A 426 13.58 6.68 -3.14
CA HIS A 426 12.42 7.34 -3.75
C HIS A 426 12.77 8.79 -4.15
N ALA A 427 13.36 9.56 -3.25
CA ALA A 427 13.75 10.94 -3.52
C ALA A 427 14.80 11.05 -4.62
N ALA A 428 15.81 10.16 -4.61
CA ALA A 428 16.80 10.09 -5.67
C ALA A 428 16.17 9.75 -7.03
N HIS A 429 15.20 8.84 -7.05
CA HIS A 429 14.49 8.43 -8.26
C HIS A 429 13.59 9.54 -8.82
N GLN A 430 12.88 10.27 -7.95
CA GLN A 430 12.02 11.39 -8.33
C GLN A 430 12.80 12.69 -8.64
N GLY A 431 14.12 12.69 -8.37
CA GLY A 431 14.97 13.84 -8.63
C GLY A 431 14.76 14.99 -7.64
N TYR A 432 14.32 14.71 -6.41
CA TYR A 432 14.20 15.73 -5.37
C TYR A 432 15.58 16.20 -4.89
N ASP A 433 15.67 17.45 -4.47
CA ASP A 433 16.94 18.10 -4.11
C ASP A 433 17.31 17.86 -2.65
N ALA A 434 16.34 17.54 -1.80
CA ALA A 434 16.60 17.16 -0.42
C ALA A 434 15.52 16.23 0.15
N VAL A 435 15.90 15.50 1.19
CA VAL A 435 14.97 14.83 2.10
C VAL A 435 15.12 15.46 3.47
N ALA A 436 14.02 15.93 4.04
CA ALA A 436 13.98 16.52 5.37
C ALA A 436 12.98 15.81 6.25
N TRP A 437 13.09 15.94 7.58
CA TRP A 437 12.10 15.44 8.52
C TRP A 437 11.96 16.37 9.72
N THR A 438 10.74 16.45 10.23
CA THR A 438 10.42 17.26 11.41
C THR A 438 11.25 16.83 12.63
N ARG A 439 11.61 17.78 13.49
CA ARG A 439 12.32 17.53 14.74
C ARG A 439 11.44 16.85 15.80
N GLY A 440 12.09 16.29 16.82
CA GLY A 440 11.41 15.73 17.99
C GLY A 440 10.46 16.73 18.63
N ALA A 441 10.90 17.98 18.85
CA ALA A 441 10.07 19.04 19.41
C ALA A 441 8.75 19.26 18.65
N HIS A 442 8.79 19.26 17.31
CA HIS A 442 7.59 19.41 16.48
C HIS A 442 6.61 18.25 16.69
N GLN A 443 7.13 17.02 16.81
CA GLN A 443 6.34 15.83 17.08
C GLN A 443 5.76 15.85 18.50
N VAL A 444 6.54 16.25 19.50
CA VAL A 444 6.08 16.38 20.88
C VAL A 444 4.91 17.36 20.98
N THR A 445 5.00 18.51 20.30
CA THR A 445 3.89 19.47 20.22
C THR A 445 2.66 18.85 19.56
N ARG A 446 2.83 18.16 18.42
CA ARG A 446 1.75 17.47 17.70
C ARG A 446 1.00 16.47 18.58
N TYR A 447 1.71 15.69 19.40
CA TYR A 447 1.12 14.68 20.29
C TYR A 447 0.93 15.17 21.73
N LYS A 448 0.92 16.49 21.97
CA LYS A 448 0.65 17.10 23.28
C LYS A 448 1.51 16.51 24.42
N GLY A 449 2.78 16.24 24.14
CA GLY A 449 3.73 15.69 25.11
C GLY A 449 3.80 14.15 25.20
N VAL A 450 2.85 13.43 24.60
CA VAL A 450 2.82 11.96 24.70
C VAL A 450 4.01 11.35 23.97
N GLY A 451 4.78 10.51 24.67
CA GLY A 451 5.94 9.82 24.10
C GLY A 451 7.16 10.73 23.82
N ALA A 452 7.23 11.92 24.45
CA ALA A 452 8.25 12.93 24.19
C ALA A 452 9.69 12.41 24.11
N THR A 453 10.10 11.56 25.06
CA THR A 453 11.45 10.96 25.08
C THR A 453 11.71 10.11 23.84
N GLY A 454 10.76 9.24 23.46
CA GLY A 454 10.90 8.36 22.30
C GLY A 454 10.87 9.13 20.98
N LEU A 455 10.03 10.17 20.89
CA LEU A 455 9.97 11.05 19.72
C LEU A 455 11.27 11.84 19.54
N THR A 456 11.81 12.40 20.62
CA THR A 456 13.08 13.13 20.59
C THR A 456 14.24 12.19 20.24
N GLU A 457 14.30 11.00 20.83
CA GLU A 457 15.33 10.01 20.52
C GLU A 457 15.27 9.53 19.06
N LEU A 458 14.07 9.33 18.51
CA LEU A 458 13.91 8.92 17.12
C LEU A 458 14.32 10.04 16.17
N TYR A 459 13.65 11.21 16.25
CA TYR A 459 13.75 12.26 15.24
C TYR A 459 15.01 13.12 15.34
N ASP A 460 15.53 13.34 16.55
CA ASP A 460 16.69 14.23 16.76
C ASP A 460 18.02 13.48 16.96
N ARG A 461 18.00 12.15 17.17
CA ARG A 461 19.22 11.36 17.40
C ARG A 461 19.35 10.15 16.47
N THR A 462 18.33 9.29 16.42
CA THR A 462 18.39 8.04 15.66
C THR A 462 18.40 8.29 14.16
N LEU A 463 17.40 9.03 13.63
CA LEU A 463 17.31 9.32 12.20
C LEU A 463 18.51 10.11 11.68
N PRO A 464 18.96 11.22 12.30
CA PRO A 464 20.15 11.95 11.82
C PRO A 464 21.40 11.07 11.78
N ARG A 465 21.63 10.25 12.81
CA ARG A 465 22.78 9.34 12.88
C ARG A 465 22.73 8.27 11.78
N GLU A 466 21.57 7.65 11.60
CA GLU A 466 21.34 6.60 10.61
C GLU A 466 21.49 7.14 9.19
N VAL A 467 20.80 8.23 8.88
CA VAL A 467 20.88 8.91 7.59
C VAL A 467 22.32 9.32 7.34
N ASN A 468 22.97 10.09 8.24
CA ASN A 468 24.35 10.54 8.05
C ASN A 468 25.30 9.39 7.69
N ARG A 469 25.14 8.21 8.32
CA ARG A 469 25.93 7.01 7.99
C ARG A 469 25.66 6.49 6.57
N MET A 470 24.41 6.50 6.12
CA MET A 470 24.01 6.04 4.77
C MET A 470 24.51 6.96 3.68
N ILE A 471 24.44 8.28 3.90
CA ILE A 471 24.78 9.28 2.89
C ILE A 471 26.29 9.56 2.83
N LYS A 472 27.03 9.50 3.95
CA LYS A 472 28.46 9.85 4.00
C LYS A 472 29.34 9.20 2.90
N PRO A 473 29.16 7.92 2.50
CA PRO A 473 29.90 7.32 1.39
C PRO A 473 29.71 8.01 0.04
N TYR A 474 28.63 8.77 -0.12
CA TYR A 474 28.28 9.55 -1.32
C TYR A 474 28.61 11.05 -1.17
N GLY A 475 29.41 11.42 -0.16
CA GLY A 475 29.96 12.78 -0.01
C GLY A 475 29.04 13.82 0.62
N GLY A 476 27.85 13.45 1.09
CA GLY A 476 26.98 14.37 1.81
C GLY A 476 26.94 14.11 3.31
N LEU A 477 26.09 14.88 3.99
CA LEU A 477 25.97 14.90 5.44
C LEU A 477 24.54 15.23 5.86
N CYS A 478 24.17 14.81 7.07
CA CYS A 478 22.93 15.25 7.69
C CYS A 478 23.13 16.65 8.29
N GLU A 479 22.23 17.58 7.97
CA GLU A 479 22.29 18.99 8.38
C GLU A 479 20.89 19.51 8.75
N MET A 480 20.84 20.77 9.20
CA MET A 480 19.58 21.50 9.36
C MET A 480 19.18 22.12 8.03
N LEU A 481 17.92 21.93 7.63
CA LEU A 481 17.30 22.56 6.47
C LEU A 481 16.14 23.44 6.92
N GLY A 482 15.88 24.51 6.17
CA GLY A 482 14.73 25.38 6.38
C GLY A 482 13.57 25.01 5.44
N VAL A 483 12.36 24.87 6.00
CA VAL A 483 11.13 24.68 5.21
C VAL A 483 10.08 25.70 5.62
N PHE A 484 9.37 26.28 4.64
CA PHE A 484 8.31 27.23 4.89
C PHE A 484 7.00 26.55 5.29
N VAL A 485 6.34 27.10 6.31
CA VAL A 485 5.06 26.62 6.84
C VAL A 485 4.14 27.81 7.10
N PRO A 486 2.87 27.77 6.64
CA PRO A 486 1.85 28.76 6.99
C PRO A 486 1.67 28.92 8.50
N ALA A 487 1.73 30.17 8.99
CA ALA A 487 1.67 30.46 10.43
C ALA A 487 0.29 30.90 10.92
N ASN A 488 -0.36 31.79 10.18
CA ASN A 488 -1.65 32.42 10.51
C ASN A 488 -2.71 32.21 9.41
N PHE A 489 -2.60 31.10 8.68
CA PHE A 489 -3.59 30.61 7.74
C PHE A 489 -3.26 29.14 7.46
N SER A 490 -4.11 28.43 6.72
CA SER A 490 -3.76 27.09 6.27
C SER A 490 -4.18 26.82 4.84
N ILE A 491 -3.36 26.04 4.12
CA ILE A 491 -3.71 25.49 2.80
C ILE A 491 -3.74 23.97 2.90
N LYS A 492 -4.91 23.37 2.72
CA LYS A 492 -5.11 21.92 2.88
C LYS A 492 -5.51 21.30 1.55
N HIS A 493 -4.98 20.11 1.25
CA HIS A 493 -5.38 19.34 0.08
C HIS A 493 -6.74 18.66 0.32
N SER A 494 -7.65 18.75 -0.64
CA SER A 494 -9.02 18.22 -0.62
C SER A 494 -9.38 17.53 -1.94
N GLU A 495 -10.58 16.94 -2.04
CA GLU A 495 -11.03 16.31 -3.30
C GLU A 495 -11.15 17.28 -4.47
N ASN A 496 -11.24 18.58 -4.18
CA ASN A 496 -11.42 19.66 -5.15
C ASN A 496 -10.11 20.38 -5.50
N GLY A 497 -8.96 19.93 -4.98
CA GLY A 497 -7.66 20.59 -5.12
C GLY A 497 -7.16 21.06 -3.75
N TYR A 498 -6.98 22.36 -3.58
CA TYR A 498 -6.45 23.00 -2.39
C TYR A 498 -7.43 24.00 -1.82
N GLU A 499 -7.63 23.96 -0.52
CA GLU A 499 -8.54 24.83 0.22
C GLU A 499 -7.78 25.72 1.18
N VAL A 500 -8.05 27.02 1.12
CA VAL A 500 -7.41 28.05 1.94
C VAL A 500 -8.34 28.40 3.09
N TYR A 501 -7.82 28.41 4.31
CA TYR A 501 -8.58 28.69 5.53
C TYR A 501 -7.95 29.81 6.37
N THR A 502 -8.79 30.54 7.11
CA THR A 502 -8.39 31.47 8.17
C THR A 502 -7.77 30.74 9.39
N PRO A 503 -7.12 31.45 10.33
CA PRO A 503 -6.74 30.87 11.63
C PRO A 503 -7.90 30.22 12.38
N GLU A 504 -9.10 30.78 12.26
CA GLU A 504 -10.34 30.30 12.86
C GLU A 504 -10.94 29.09 12.11
N ASN A 505 -10.24 28.59 11.09
CA ASN A 505 -10.61 27.45 10.27
C ASN A 505 -11.89 27.67 9.42
N GLU A 506 -12.12 28.91 8.99
CA GLU A 506 -13.16 29.26 8.03
C GLU A 506 -12.62 29.13 6.59
N LEU A 507 -13.38 28.49 5.70
CA LEU A 507 -12.98 28.29 4.31
C LEU A 507 -13.09 29.61 3.54
N LEU A 508 -11.99 30.06 2.97
CA LEU A 508 -11.93 31.27 2.15
C LEU A 508 -12.06 30.98 0.66
N TRP A 509 -11.32 29.99 0.18
CA TRP A 509 -11.27 29.69 -1.24
C TRP A 509 -10.89 28.23 -1.52
N THR A 510 -11.25 27.75 -2.71
CA THR A 510 -10.86 26.45 -3.25
C THR A 510 -10.22 26.64 -4.62
N ALA A 511 -9.02 26.12 -4.80
CA ALA A 511 -8.23 26.24 -6.01
C ALA A 511 -7.76 24.86 -6.50
N PRO A 512 -7.51 24.65 -7.81
CA PRO A 512 -7.10 23.34 -8.31
C PRO A 512 -5.64 22.99 -8.00
N THR A 513 -4.76 23.99 -7.85
CA THR A 513 -3.33 23.81 -7.55
C THR A 513 -2.90 24.55 -6.29
N LEU A 514 -1.76 24.15 -5.71
CA LEU A 514 -1.19 24.85 -4.55
C LEU A 514 -0.77 26.29 -4.93
N GLU A 515 -0.22 26.47 -6.12
CA GLU A 515 0.17 27.79 -6.64
C GLU A 515 -1.06 28.72 -6.78
N ASP A 516 -2.16 28.22 -7.33
CA ASP A 516 -3.41 28.99 -7.40
C ASP A 516 -3.92 29.33 -5.99
N ALA A 517 -3.86 28.39 -5.05
CA ALA A 517 -4.30 28.62 -3.67
C ALA A 517 -3.48 29.73 -2.98
N ARG A 518 -2.19 29.83 -3.26
CA ARG A 518 -1.30 30.88 -2.71
C ARG A 518 -1.73 32.30 -3.12
N HIS A 519 -2.46 32.47 -4.23
CA HIS A 519 -2.99 33.77 -4.64
C HIS A 519 -4.19 34.26 -3.80
N PHE A 520 -4.81 33.37 -3.02
CA PHE A 520 -5.98 33.68 -2.19
C PHE A 520 -5.66 33.72 -0.70
N VAL A 521 -4.37 33.86 -0.38
CA VAL A 521 -3.87 33.96 0.99
C VAL A 521 -4.31 35.31 1.59
N PRO A 522 -4.83 35.33 2.84
CA PRO A 522 -5.34 36.56 3.48
C PRO A 522 -4.32 37.70 3.57
N ASP A 523 -4.80 38.94 3.66
CA ASP A 523 -3.93 40.06 3.98
C ASP A 523 -3.27 39.87 5.36
N GLY A 524 -1.97 40.17 5.47
CA GLY A 524 -1.15 39.91 6.66
C GLY A 524 -0.79 38.44 6.91
N ALA A 525 -1.19 37.51 6.04
CA ALA A 525 -0.75 36.13 6.13
C ALA A 525 0.73 35.97 5.76
N HIS A 526 1.44 35.13 6.50
CA HIS A 526 2.85 34.86 6.26
C HIS A 526 3.22 33.41 6.57
N GLU A 527 4.26 32.94 5.92
CA GLU A 527 4.91 31.66 6.22
C GLU A 527 6.10 31.89 7.15
N GLN A 528 6.35 30.94 8.05
CA GLN A 528 7.52 30.92 8.91
C GLN A 528 8.48 29.83 8.43
N LEU A 529 9.77 30.14 8.47
CA LEU A 529 10.82 29.17 8.17
C LEU A 529 11.08 28.32 9.42
N TYR A 530 10.79 27.02 9.33
CA TYR A 530 11.06 26.06 10.39
C TYR A 530 12.34 25.27 10.09
N GLU A 531 13.19 25.15 11.10
CA GLU A 531 14.38 24.30 11.03
C GLU A 531 14.02 22.82 11.24
N VAL A 532 14.36 22.00 10.27
CA VAL A 532 14.16 20.55 10.24
C VAL A 532 15.48 19.85 10.00
N HIS A 533 15.60 18.58 10.38
CA HIS A 533 16.78 17.80 9.99
C HIS A 533 16.63 17.38 8.54
N GLY A 534 17.73 17.21 7.82
CA GLY A 534 17.67 16.71 6.46
C GLY A 534 19.01 16.43 5.83
N VAL A 535 18.96 16.09 4.55
CA VAL A 535 20.10 15.85 3.69
C VAL A 535 19.80 16.39 2.30
N ARG A 536 20.71 17.19 1.77
CA ARG A 536 20.71 17.59 0.36
C ARG A 536 21.21 16.46 -0.52
N LEU A 537 20.50 16.21 -1.60
CA LEU A 537 20.75 15.16 -2.57
C LEU A 537 21.26 15.75 -3.88
N SER A 538 22.57 15.99 -3.99
CA SER A 538 23.17 16.46 -5.23
C SER A 538 22.92 15.48 -6.39
N ALA A 539 23.00 15.96 -7.63
CA ALA A 539 22.81 15.09 -8.80
C ALA A 539 23.78 13.89 -8.83
N GLU A 540 25.03 14.09 -8.37
CA GLU A 540 26.02 13.00 -8.26
C GLU A 540 25.62 11.98 -7.20
N MET A 541 25.18 12.46 -6.04
CA MET A 541 24.75 11.61 -4.94
C MET A 541 23.52 10.78 -5.31
N ARG A 542 22.52 11.39 -5.97
CA ARG A 542 21.34 10.66 -6.48
C ARG A 542 21.77 9.52 -7.41
N ARG A 543 22.69 9.77 -8.35
CA ARG A 543 23.25 8.72 -9.22
C ARG A 543 24.01 7.65 -8.43
N GLY A 544 24.83 8.05 -7.45
CA GLY A 544 25.60 7.14 -6.61
C GLY A 544 24.69 6.18 -5.84
N VAL A 545 23.65 6.72 -5.18
CA VAL A 545 22.65 5.95 -4.44
C VAL A 545 21.89 4.99 -5.35
N LEU A 546 21.48 5.44 -6.55
CA LEU A 546 20.79 4.60 -7.54
C LEU A 546 21.73 3.59 -8.26
N THR A 547 23.04 3.70 -8.08
CA THR A 547 24.01 2.74 -8.66
C THR A 547 24.41 1.68 -7.63
N ALA A 548 24.77 2.09 -6.42
CA ALA A 548 25.25 1.18 -5.38
C ALA A 548 24.11 0.56 -4.55
N GLY A 549 23.02 1.31 -4.35
CA GLY A 549 21.91 0.94 -3.49
C GLY A 549 22.25 0.96 -1.99
N PHE A 550 21.36 0.41 -1.17
CA PHE A 550 21.55 0.27 0.27
C PHE A 550 21.41 -1.19 0.73
N PRO A 551 22.19 -1.62 1.74
CA PRO A 551 21.99 -2.94 2.32
C PRO A 551 20.67 -2.95 3.11
N ALA A 552 19.93 -4.06 3.09
CA ALA A 552 18.69 -4.18 3.87
C ALA A 552 18.94 -4.02 5.37
N TRP A 553 20.06 -4.57 5.87
CA TRP A 553 20.54 -4.39 7.24
C TRP A 553 21.85 -3.59 7.27
N GLY A 554 22.08 -2.90 8.38
CA GLY A 554 23.33 -2.18 8.63
C GLY A 554 23.23 -0.69 8.38
#